data_AF-A0A1Q5XU40-F1
#
_entry.id   AF-A0A1Q5XU40-F1
#
_cell.length_a   1.000
_cell.length_b   1.000
_cell.length_c   1.000
_cell.angle_alpha   90.00
_cell.angle_beta   90.00
_cell.angle_gamma   90.00
#
_symmetry.space_group_name_H-M   'P 1'
#
loop_
_entity.id
_entity.type
_entity.pdbx_description
1 polymer ?
#
loop_
_entity_poly.entity_id
_entity_poly.type
_entity_poly.pdbx_seq_one_letter_code
_entity_poly.pdbx_strand_id
1 'polypeptide(L)'
;MDNLMSETQVTAIANELQRRVHSGEAEGDIVVVTLISMAKAGRLSSEHINKILLTIYGDKVKILAVLIEAQKVMNEDLVNSIISEVRAT
;
A
#
# COMPACT_ATOMS: atom_id res chain seq x y z
N MET A 1 -11.37 13.51 -14.78
CA MET A 1 -10.00 13.98 -14.58
C MET A 1 -9.27 12.87 -13.86
N ASP A 2 -8.30 12.23 -14.52
CA ASP A 2 -7.41 11.29 -13.80
C ASP A 2 -6.45 12.12 -12.95
N ASN A 3 -6.73 12.18 -11.65
CA ASN A 3 -5.83 12.71 -10.61
C ASN A 3 -4.89 11.59 -10.10
N LEU A 4 -4.80 10.49 -10.84
CA LEU A 4 -3.96 9.34 -10.53
C LEU A 4 -2.49 9.69 -10.72
N MET A 5 -1.66 9.18 -9.81
CA MET A 5 -0.21 9.28 -9.92
C MET A 5 0.30 8.55 -11.17
N SER A 6 1.35 9.09 -11.77
CA SER A 6 2.06 8.41 -12.85
C SER A 6 2.89 7.24 -12.32
N GLU A 7 3.21 6.27 -13.18
CA GLU A 7 4.04 5.12 -12.83
C GLU A 7 5.42 5.54 -12.26
N THR A 8 6.00 6.63 -12.76
CA THR A 8 7.26 7.18 -12.22
C THR A 8 7.09 7.67 -10.79
N GLN A 9 5.96 8.32 -10.47
CA GLN A 9 5.65 8.77 -9.10
C GLN A 9 5.40 7.57 -8.18
N VAL A 10 4.65 6.57 -8.66
CA VAL A 10 4.39 5.32 -7.93
C VAL A 10 5.70 4.63 -7.59
N THR A 11 6.61 4.49 -8.56
CA THR A 11 7.93 3.87 -8.35
C THR A 11 8.79 4.66 -7.37
N ALA A 12 8.82 5.99 -7.48
CA ALA A 12 9.60 6.84 -6.56
C ALA A 12 9.09 6.73 -5.11
N ILE A 13 7.77 6.76 -4.92
CA ILE A 13 7.13 6.58 -3.62
C ILE A 13 7.42 5.19 -3.06
N ALA A 14 7.30 4.15 -3.89
CA ALA A 14 7.58 2.77 -3.49
C ALA A 14 9.01 2.60 -2.96
N ASN A 15 10.00 3.14 -3.66
CA ASN A 15 11.41 3.07 -3.26
C ASN A 15 11.68 3.87 -1.97
N GLU A 16 11.10 5.06 -1.81
CA GLU A 16 11.28 5.85 -0.60
C GLU A 16 10.60 5.20 0.62
N LEU A 17 9.39 4.65 0.45
CA LEU A 17 8.71 3.91 1.53
C LEU A 17 9.46 2.63 1.88
N GLN A 18 10.00 1.91 0.88
CA GLN A 18 10.85 0.74 1.12
C GLN A 18 12.05 1.12 1.98
N ARG A 19 12.75 2.21 1.66
CA ARG A 19 13.88 2.71 2.45
C ARG A 19 13.48 2.98 3.90
N ARG A 20 12.38 3.69 4.13
CA ARG A 20 11.90 4.07 5.47
C ARG A 20 11.47 2.88 6.31
N VAL A 21 10.77 1.92 5.71
CA VAL A 21 10.35 0.70 6.41
C VAL A 21 11.57 -0.13 6.81
N HIS A 22 12.56 -0.28 5.92
CA HIS A 22 13.79 -1.01 6.23
C HIS A 22 14.68 -0.33 7.27
N SER A 23 14.67 1.01 7.34
CA SER A 23 15.41 1.76 8.36
C SER A 23 14.67 1.88 9.70
N GLY A 24 13.43 1.42 9.79
CA GLY A 24 12.58 1.58 10.97
C GLY A 24 12.04 3.00 11.16
N GLU A 25 12.15 3.87 10.15
CA GLU A 25 11.58 5.23 10.13
C GLU A 25 10.06 5.23 9.92
N ALA A 26 9.49 4.14 9.43
CA ALA A 26 8.05 4.00 9.20
C ALA A 26 7.55 2.60 9.56
N GLU A 27 6.42 2.53 10.26
CA GLU A 27 5.73 1.29 10.57
C GLU A 27 4.84 0.85 9.40
N GLY A 28 4.77 -0.46 9.16
CA GLY A 28 4.16 -1.00 7.94
C GLY A 28 2.65 -0.78 7.84
N ASP A 29 1.95 -0.80 8.95
CA ASP A 29 0.53 -0.48 9.07
C ASP A 29 0.25 1.00 8.78
N ILE A 30 1.07 1.92 9.29
CA ILE A 30 1.00 3.37 8.99
C ILE A 30 1.20 3.62 7.48
N VAL A 31 2.14 2.89 6.86
CA VAL A 31 2.34 2.95 5.41
C VAL A 31 1.06 2.53 4.68
N VAL A 32 0.46 1.40 5.04
CA VAL A 32 -0.80 0.95 4.44
C VAL A 32 -1.90 1.99 4.64
N VAL A 33 -2.07 2.52 5.85
CA VAL A 33 -3.09 3.55 6.17
C VAL A 33 -2.95 4.77 5.25
N THR A 34 -1.72 5.21 5.02
CA THR A 34 -1.40 6.35 4.16
C THR A 34 -1.76 6.06 2.70
N LEU A 35 -1.38 4.88 2.18
CA LEU A 35 -1.67 4.48 0.80
C LEU A 35 -3.18 4.38 0.55
N ILE A 36 -3.92 3.82 1.49
CA ILE A 36 -5.39 3.74 1.45
C ILE A 36 -6.01 5.13 1.44
N SER A 37 -5.54 6.04 2.30
CA SER A 37 -6.02 7.43 2.35
C SER A 37 -5.78 8.15 1.02
N MET A 38 -4.64 7.90 0.36
CA MET A 38 -4.34 8.43 -0.97
C MET A 38 -5.24 7.86 -2.06
N ALA A 39 -5.58 6.56 -2.00
CA ALA A 39 -6.54 5.97 -2.93
C ALA A 39 -7.95 6.55 -2.74
N LYS A 40 -8.40 6.77 -1.50
CA LYS A 40 -9.66 7.47 -1.19
C LYS A 40 -9.70 8.90 -1.76
N ALA A 41 -8.55 9.58 -1.78
CA ALA A 41 -8.40 10.89 -2.42
C ALA A 41 -8.31 10.83 -3.97
N GLY A 42 -8.44 9.65 -4.58
CA GLY A 42 -8.36 9.45 -6.03
C GLY A 42 -6.95 9.60 -6.60
N ARG A 43 -5.91 9.48 -5.76
CA ARG A 43 -4.50 9.65 -6.15
C ARG A 43 -3.84 8.34 -6.52
N LEU A 44 -4.33 7.23 -5.98
CA LEU A 44 -3.84 5.88 -6.21
C LEU A 44 -5.00 4.96 -6.59
N SER A 45 -4.73 3.99 -7.46
CA SER A 45 -5.60 2.82 -7.68
C SER A 45 -5.15 1.67 -6.79
N SER A 46 -5.97 0.61 -6.66
CA SER A 46 -5.56 -0.63 -5.99
C SER A 46 -4.32 -1.25 -6.64
N GLU A 47 -4.21 -1.17 -7.98
CA GLU A 47 -3.03 -1.64 -8.71
C GLU A 47 -1.75 -0.89 -8.28
N HIS A 48 -1.81 0.44 -8.15
CA HIS A 48 -0.67 1.21 -7.66
C HIS A 48 -0.29 0.82 -6.23
N ILE A 49 -1.28 0.57 -5.36
CA ILE A 49 -1.02 0.13 -3.99
C ILE A 49 -0.34 -1.24 -3.99
N ASN A 50 -0.83 -2.20 -4.78
CA ASN A 50 -0.22 -3.52 -4.91
C ASN A 50 1.23 -3.43 -5.39
N LYS A 51 1.51 -2.60 -6.40
CA LYS A 51 2.88 -2.35 -6.88
C LYS A 51 3.77 -1.81 -5.76
N ILE A 52 3.30 -0.80 -5.02
CA ILE A 52 4.05 -0.19 -3.91
C ILE A 52 4.33 -1.23 -2.81
N LEU A 53 3.31 -1.96 -2.35
CA LEU A 53 3.46 -2.96 -1.30
C LEU A 53 4.39 -4.10 -1.72
N LEU A 54 4.34 -4.52 -3.00
CA LEU A 54 5.24 -5.52 -3.54
C LEU A 54 6.70 -5.03 -3.54
N THR A 55 6.95 -3.77 -3.92
CA THR A 55 8.29 -3.19 -3.82
C THR A 55 8.78 -3.15 -2.38
N ILE A 56 7.94 -2.74 -1.42
CA ILE A 56 8.36 -2.59 -0.01
C ILE A 56 8.71 -3.95 0.60
N TYR A 57 7.82 -4.93 0.47
CA TYR A 57 7.90 -6.17 1.24
C TYR A 57 8.46 -7.36 0.45
N GLY A 58 8.37 -7.34 -0.87
CA GLY A 58 8.85 -8.39 -1.78
C GLY A 58 8.15 -9.74 -1.66
N ASP A 59 7.19 -9.88 -0.74
CA ASP A 59 6.57 -11.15 -0.38
C ASP A 59 5.10 -10.96 0.01
N LYS A 60 4.25 -11.83 -0.54
CA LYS A 60 2.80 -11.81 -0.35
C LYS A 60 2.37 -12.04 1.11
N VAL A 61 3.07 -12.90 1.85
CA VAL A 61 2.73 -13.18 3.26
C VAL A 61 2.96 -11.93 4.11
N LYS A 62 4.07 -11.23 3.90
CA LYS A 62 4.35 -9.95 4.57
C LYS A 62 3.32 -8.87 4.22
N ILE A 63 2.94 -8.76 2.95
CA ILE A 63 1.90 -7.81 2.50
C ILE A 63 0.57 -8.09 3.20
N LEU A 64 0.15 -9.36 3.26
CA LEU A 64 -1.08 -9.74 3.96
C LEU A 64 -1.01 -9.43 5.46
N ALA A 65 0.14 -9.68 6.09
CA ALA A 65 0.31 -9.37 7.51
C ALA A 65 0.11 -7.88 7.80
N VAL A 66 0.75 -6.98 7.04
CA VAL A 66 0.59 -5.53 7.26
C VAL A 66 -0.81 -5.01 6.90
N LEU A 67 -1.47 -5.60 5.90
CA LEU A 67 -2.86 -5.26 5.57
C LEU A 67 -3.80 -5.66 6.71
N ILE A 68 -3.63 -6.84 7.31
CA ILE A 68 -4.42 -7.30 8.46
C ILE A 68 -4.19 -6.40 9.68
N GLU A 69 -2.95 -6.00 9.96
CA GLU A 69 -2.66 -5.06 11.04
C GLU A 69 -3.35 -3.71 10.80
N ALA A 70 -3.31 -3.19 9.57
CA ALA A 70 -4.01 -1.96 9.20
C ALA A 70 -5.54 -2.05 9.41
N GLN A 71 -6.16 -3.22 9.24
CA GLN A 71 -7.60 -3.40 9.51
C GLN A 71 -7.99 -3.19 10.98
N LYS A 72 -7.05 -3.36 11.92
CA LYS A 72 -7.32 -3.10 13.34
C LYS A 72 -7.47 -1.61 13.63
N VAL A 73 -6.83 -0.77 12.81
CA VAL A 73 -6.79 0.69 12.98
C VAL A 73 -7.69 1.44 11.99
N MET A 74 -8.13 0.80 10.90
CA MET A 74 -9.13 1.35 10.00
C MET A 74 -10.18 0.30 9.58
N ASN A 75 -11.45 0.67 9.67
CA ASN A 75 -12.54 -0.14 9.13
C ASN A 75 -12.85 0.32 7.71
N GLU A 76 -12.29 -0.37 6.70
CA GLU A 76 -12.44 0.05 5.31
C GLU A 76 -12.57 -1.12 4.33
N ASP A 77 -13.68 -1.12 3.58
CA ASP A 77 -13.94 -2.02 2.45
C ASP A 77 -12.79 -2.02 1.42
N LEU A 78 -12.05 -0.91 1.31
CA LEU A 78 -10.91 -0.80 0.40
C LEU A 78 -9.73 -1.70 0.84
N VAL A 79 -9.45 -1.81 2.14
CA VAL A 79 -8.43 -2.74 2.65
C VAL A 79 -8.84 -4.18 2.34
N ASN A 80 -10.13 -4.51 2.52
CA ASN A 80 -10.67 -5.82 2.15
C ASN A 80 -10.54 -6.12 0.65
N SER A 81 -10.77 -5.11 -0.21
CA SER A 81 -10.57 -5.23 -1.66
C SER A 81 -9.12 -5.56 -2.00
N ILE A 82 -8.17 -4.83 -1.41
CA ILE A 82 -6.73 -5.04 -1.66
C ILE A 82 -6.28 -6.41 -1.14
N ILE A 83 -6.72 -6.83 0.05
CA ILE A 83 -6.46 -8.18 0.57
C ILE A 83 -6.95 -9.25 -0.42
N SER A 84 -8.14 -9.06 -1.00
CA SER A 84 -8.72 -10.00 -1.96
C SER A 84 -7.91 -10.07 -3.25
N GLU A 85 -7.46 -8.94 -3.78
CA GLU A 85 -6.57 -8.86 -4.95
C GLU A 85 -5.21 -9.52 -4.69
N VAL A 86 -4.58 -9.22 -3.56
CA VAL A 86 -3.30 -9.84 -3.15
C VAL A 86 -3.46 -11.35 -3.01
N ARG A 87 -4.59 -11.85 -2.48
CA ARG A 87 -4.86 -13.30 -2.38
C ARG A 87 -5.02 -13.97 -3.73
N ALA A 88 -5.53 -13.26 -4.74
CA ALA A 88 -5.79 -13.80 -6.08
C ALA A 88 -4.55 -13.84 -7.02
N THR A 89 -3.49 -13.11 -6.67
CA THR A 89 -2.18 -13.11 -7.39
C THR A 89 -1.25 -14.21 -6.91
#